data_AF-F0VZI1-F1
#
_entry.id   AF-F0VZI1-F1
#
_cell.length_a   1.000
_cell.length_b   1.000
_cell.length_c   1.000
_cell.angle_alpha   90.00
_cell.angle_beta   90.00
_cell.angle_gamma   90.00
#
_symmetry.space_group_name_H-M   'P 1'
#
loop_
_entity.id
_entity.type
_entity.pdbx_description
1 polymer ?
#
loop_
_entity_poly.entity_id
_entity_poly.type
_entity_poly.pdbx_seq_one_letter_code
_entity_poly.pdbx_strand_id
1 'polypeptide(L)'
;MASTSQLAEISRKIFQRMPQNGIRSGSKVIRKKLKGEAVASWFQKPMLLRMGGKDPHFEILNEDKIAKREQMKRRGKSTPKKGEGI
;
A
#
# COMPACT_ATOMS: atom_id res chain seq x y z
N MET A 1 30.43 31.31 -34.49
CA MET A 1 29.58 31.00 -33.33
C MET A 1 28.68 29.82 -33.69
N ALA A 2 28.59 28.79 -32.86
CA ALA A 2 27.63 27.69 -33.09
C ALA A 2 26.19 28.20 -32.92
N SER A 3 25.26 27.68 -33.70
CA SER A 3 23.84 28.07 -33.60
C SER A 3 23.23 27.57 -32.28
N THR A 4 22.16 28.23 -31.83
CA THR A 4 21.42 27.83 -30.62
C THR A 4 20.91 26.39 -30.70
N SER A 5 20.49 25.95 -31.89
CA SER A 5 20.08 24.57 -32.17
C SER A 5 21.24 23.58 -31.99
N GLN A 6 22.42 23.90 -32.50
CA GLN A 6 23.62 23.06 -32.35
C GLN A 6 24.04 22.95 -30.88
N LEU A 7 24.00 24.07 -30.13
CA LEU A 7 24.28 24.06 -28.69
C LEU A 7 23.26 23.21 -27.92
N ALA A 8 21.98 23.30 -28.26
CA ALA A 8 20.93 22.48 -27.66
C ALA A 8 21.13 20.98 -27.96
N GLU A 9 21.53 20.63 -29.18
CA GLU A 9 21.80 19.24 -29.55
C GLU A 9 23.04 18.67 -28.85
N ILE A 10 24.13 19.45 -28.77
CA ILE A 10 25.35 19.07 -28.05
C ILE A 10 25.03 18.87 -26.56
N SER A 11 24.32 19.82 -25.93
CA SER A 11 23.87 19.73 -24.54
C SER A 11 23.01 18.48 -24.31
N ARG A 12 22.08 18.18 -25.22
CA ARG A 12 21.27 16.98 -25.17
C ARG A 12 22.11 15.71 -25.17
N LYS A 13 23.14 15.63 -26.03
CA LYS A 13 24.06 14.48 -26.10
C LYS A 13 24.90 14.34 -24.83
N ILE A 14 25.49 15.44 -24.34
CA ILE A 14 26.32 15.46 -23.12
C ILE A 14 25.52 14.98 -21.90
N PHE A 15 24.30 15.49 -21.71
CA PHE A 15 23.48 15.18 -20.54
C PHE A 15 22.48 14.03 -20.77
N GLN A 16 22.63 13.28 -21.86
CA GLN A 16 21.78 12.13 -22.21
C GLN A 16 20.28 12.43 -22.12
N ARG A 17 19.87 13.62 -22.60
CA ARG A 17 18.46 14.06 -22.59
C ARG A 17 17.74 13.60 -23.86
N MET A 18 16.42 13.49 -23.76
CA MET A 18 15.54 13.27 -24.91
C MET A 18 15.48 14.50 -25.82
N PRO A 19 15.26 14.33 -27.13
CA PRO A 19 15.06 15.45 -28.06
C PRO A 19 13.74 16.19 -27.79
N GLN A 20 13.76 17.52 -27.93
CA GLN A 20 12.58 18.38 -27.77
C GLN A 20 11.88 18.60 -29.12
N ASN A 21 11.34 17.53 -29.69
CA ASN A 21 10.67 17.54 -31.00
C ASN A 21 9.14 17.75 -30.92
N GLY A 22 8.58 18.00 -29.73
CA GLY A 22 7.14 18.20 -29.52
C GLY A 22 6.27 16.94 -29.67
N ILE A 23 6.88 15.78 -29.94
CA ILE A 23 6.17 14.51 -30.15
C ILE A 23 5.92 13.83 -28.80
N ARG A 24 4.72 13.26 -28.62
CA ARG A 24 4.33 12.52 -27.42
C ARG A 24 5.05 11.16 -27.37
N SER A 25 6.19 11.12 -26.67
CA SER A 25 7.05 9.93 -26.53
C SER A 25 6.78 9.08 -25.28
N GLY A 26 5.83 9.46 -24.43
CA GLY A 26 5.58 8.74 -23.15
C GLY A 26 6.65 8.94 -22.07
N SER A 27 7.73 9.70 -22.34
CA SER A 27 8.82 9.98 -21.38
C SER A 27 8.34 10.52 -20.02
N LYS A 28 7.23 11.27 -20.00
CA LYS A 28 6.59 11.76 -18.76
C LYS A 28 6.09 10.63 -17.86
N VAL A 29 5.70 9.48 -18.40
CA VAL A 29 5.26 8.31 -17.63
C VAL A 29 6.47 7.60 -17.03
N ILE A 30 7.50 7.34 -17.85
CA ILE A 30 8.70 6.60 -17.45
C ILE A 30 9.54 7.39 -16.43
N ARG A 31 9.61 8.72 -16.55
CA ARG A 31 10.37 9.58 -15.61
C ARG A 31 9.73 9.68 -14.23
N LYS A 32 8.46 9.29 -14.06
CA LYS A 32 7.81 9.33 -12.74
C LYS A 32 8.53 8.35 -11.82
N LYS A 33 8.94 8.83 -10.63
CA LYS A 33 9.46 7.96 -9.58
C LYS A 33 8.38 6.93 -9.21
N LEU A 34 8.78 5.67 -9.10
CA LEU A 34 7.91 4.60 -8.62
C LEU A 34 7.54 4.88 -7.16
N LYS A 35 6.25 4.72 -6.84
CA LYS A 35 5.71 4.93 -5.48
C LYS A 35 5.34 3.62 -4.77
N GLY A 36 5.60 2.47 -5.40
CA GLY A 36 5.12 1.17 -4.93
C GLY A 36 5.56 0.84 -3.50
N GLU A 37 6.82 1.06 -3.18
CA GLU A 37 7.37 0.81 -1.84
C GLU A 37 6.73 1.71 -0.77
N ALA A 38 6.58 3.00 -1.07
CA ALA A 38 5.92 3.96 -0.16
C ALA A 38 4.45 3.59 0.09
N VAL A 39 3.76 3.03 -0.91
CA VAL A 39 2.38 2.57 -0.76
C VAL A 39 2.31 1.25 0.01
N ALA A 40 3.20 0.31 -0.28
CA ALA A 40 3.25 -1.00 0.38
C ALA A 40 3.61 -0.88 1.87
N SER A 41 4.51 0.05 2.20
CA SER A 41 4.94 0.32 3.57
C SER A 41 3.97 1.20 4.38
N TRP A 42 2.84 1.62 3.79
CA TRP A 42 1.85 2.44 4.47
C TRP A 42 1.37 1.83 5.79
N PHE A 43 1.17 0.51 5.81
CA PHE A 43 0.97 -0.23 7.05
C PHE A 43 2.30 -0.83 7.51
N GLN A 44 2.93 -0.20 8.51
CA GLN A 44 4.25 -0.60 9.04
C GLN A 44 4.25 -1.95 9.76
N LYS A 45 3.09 -2.49 10.14
CA LYS A 45 2.94 -3.78 10.81
C LYS A 45 2.39 -4.81 9.82
N PRO A 46 2.98 -6.02 9.71
CA PRO A 46 2.30 -7.16 9.11
C PRO A 46 0.90 -7.31 9.73
N MET A 47 -0.11 -7.72 8.97
CA MET A 47 -1.48 -7.89 9.50
C MET A 47 -1.51 -8.69 10.81
N LEU A 48 -0.60 -9.66 10.99
CA LEU A 48 -0.41 -10.42 12.23
C LEU A 48 -0.16 -9.54 13.48
N LEU A 49 0.67 -8.51 13.36
CA LEU A 49 1.00 -7.56 14.44
C LEU A 49 -0.13 -6.53 14.66
N ARG A 50 -1.01 -6.35 13.68
CA ARG A 50 -2.19 -5.49 13.78
C ARG A 50 -3.38 -6.20 14.48
N MET A 51 -3.39 -7.53 14.43
CA MET A 51 -4.36 -8.40 15.10
C MET A 51 -3.94 -8.81 16.51
N GLY A 52 -2.86 -8.23 17.04
CA GLY A 52 -2.44 -8.42 18.44
C GLY A 52 -1.08 -9.07 18.65
N GLY A 53 -0.38 -9.51 17.60
CA GLY A 53 1.01 -9.99 17.71
C GLY A 53 1.25 -10.94 18.90
N LYS A 54 2.30 -10.68 19.68
CA LYS A 54 2.60 -11.31 20.99
C LYS A 54 2.38 -10.33 22.15
N ASP A 55 1.47 -9.37 21.98
CA ASP A 55 1.20 -8.35 23.01
C ASP A 55 0.25 -8.95 24.05
N PRO A 56 0.65 -9.07 25.33
CA PRO A 56 -0.19 -9.62 26.40
C PRO A 56 -1.55 -8.92 26.53
N HIS A 57 -1.64 -7.64 26.14
CA HIS A 57 -2.90 -6.90 26.20
C HIS A 57 -3.95 -7.46 25.21
N PHE A 58 -3.51 -7.94 24.05
CA PHE A 58 -4.42 -8.55 23.07
C PHE A 58 -4.86 -9.95 23.46
N GLU A 59 -4.03 -10.70 24.21
CA GLU A 59 -4.42 -11.99 24.77
C GLU A 59 -5.59 -11.81 25.75
N ILE A 60 -5.50 -10.83 26.67
CA ILE A 60 -6.57 -10.48 27.62
C ILE A 60 -7.87 -10.09 26.88
N LEU A 61 -7.79 -9.22 25.87
CA LEU A 61 -8.96 -8.84 25.07
C LEU A 61 -9.60 -10.04 24.34
N ASN A 62 -8.80 -11.03 23.96
CA ASN A 62 -9.29 -12.23 23.28
C ASN A 62 -9.95 -13.20 24.27
N GLU A 63 -9.43 -13.30 25.51
CA GLU A 63 -10.07 -14.03 26.61
C GLU A 63 -11.43 -13.44 26.97
N ASP A 64 -11.53 -12.11 27.12
CA ASP A 64 -12.80 -11.42 27.37
C ASP A 64 -13.82 -11.67 26.25
N LYS A 65 -13.36 -11.67 25.00
CA LYS A 65 -14.19 -11.99 23.84
C LYS A 65 -14.71 -13.44 23.90
N ILE A 66 -13.88 -14.39 24.34
CA ILE A 66 -14.29 -15.80 24.52
C ILE A 66 -15.30 -15.91 25.65
N ALA A 67 -15.04 -15.29 26.80
CA ALA A 67 -15.94 -15.30 27.95
C ALA A 67 -17.32 -14.72 27.61
N LYS A 68 -17.37 -13.60 26.89
CA LYS A 68 -18.61 -12.99 26.39
C LYS A 68 -19.35 -13.93 25.44
N ARG A 69 -18.63 -14.63 24.54
CA ARG A 69 -19.24 -15.62 23.64
C ARG A 69 -19.86 -16.77 24.42
N GLU A 70 -19.22 -17.27 25.47
CA GLU A 70 -19.78 -18.31 26.32
C GLU A 70 -21.04 -17.85 27.06
N GLN A 71 -21.01 -16.64 27.62
CA GLN A 71 -22.18 -16.04 28.27
C GLN A 71 -23.37 -15.95 27.32
N MET A 72 -23.15 -15.57 26.05
CA MET A 72 -24.19 -15.50 25.04
C MET A 72 -24.74 -16.88 24.65
N LYS A 73 -23.87 -17.91 24.57
CA LYS A 73 -24.30 -19.30 24.38
C LYS A 73 -25.18 -19.79 25.52
N ARG A 74 -24.79 -19.54 26.78
CA ARG A 74 -25.57 -19.92 27.97
C ARG A 74 -26.97 -19.30 27.98
N ARG A 75 -27.10 -18.08 27.44
CA ARG A 75 -28.37 -17.35 27.35
C ARG A 75 -29.21 -17.69 26.11
N GLY A 76 -28.73 -18.59 25.24
CA GLY A 76 -29.39 -18.89 23.96
C GLY A 76 -29.37 -17.72 22.95
N LYS A 77 -28.53 -16.71 23.17
CA LYS A 77 -28.41 -15.50 22.34
C LYS A 77 -27.17 -15.53 21.44
N SER A 78 -26.51 -16.67 21.32
CA SER A 78 -25.37 -16.80 20.41
C SER A 78 -25.81 -16.61 18.96
N THR A 79 -24.91 -16.09 18.14
CA THR A 79 -25.12 -16.01 16.70
C THR A 79 -25.48 -17.40 16.16
N PRO A 80 -26.54 -17.52 15.33
CA PRO A 80 -26.89 -18.80 14.70
C PRO A 80 -25.73 -19.30 13.83
N LYS A 81 -25.77 -20.57 13.47
CA LYS A 81 -24.73 -21.15 12.62
C LYS A 81 -24.73 -20.42 11.28
N LYS A 82 -23.54 -20.02 10.83
CA LYS A 82 -23.37 -19.30 9.56
C LYS A 82 -23.93 -20.16 8.42
N GLY A 83 -24.88 -19.61 7.66
CA GLY A 83 -25.55 -20.31 6.57
C GLY A 83 -26.84 -21.03 6.97
N GLU A 84 -27.15 -21.13 8.25
CA GLU A 84 -28.51 -21.42 8.72
C GLU A 84 -29.25 -20.08 8.77
N GLY A 85 -29.77 -19.68 7.61
CA GLY A 85 -30.77 -18.62 7.54
C GLY A 85 -32.08 -19.07 8.19
N ILE A 86 -32.95 -18.10 8.42
CA ILE A 86 -34.34 -18.33 8.03
C ILE A 86 -34.34 -18.62 6.53
#